data_AF-A0A1G1CJC4-F1
#
_entry.id   AF-A0A1G1CJC4-F1
#
_cell.length_a   1.000
_cell.length_b   1.000
_cell.length_c   1.000
_cell.angle_alpha   90.00
_cell.angle_beta   90.00
_cell.angle_gamma   90.00
#
_symmetry.space_group_name_H-M   'P 1'
#
loop_
_entity.id
_entity.type
_entity.pdbx_description
1 polymer ?
#
loop_
_entity_poly.entity_id
_entity_poly.type
_entity_poly.pdbx_seq_one_letter_code
_entity_poly.pdbx_strand_id
1 'polypeptide(L)'
;MRVLLGVDFGLKRVGLALARGELAEPWKVVELKKAVGEIARGADREGIEAIVVGLSEGAMARATREFARDINKKVGLPVFFQDETLSSQEMKEKLRQLPLKKRRGAIDHYVAAAVLQDFIDSRSSSRPTGVSHSTLDE
;
A
#
# COMPACT_ATOMS: atom_id res chain seq x y z
N MET A 1 2.35 16.09 -9.56
CA MET A 1 2.57 15.20 -8.41
C MET A 1 1.51 14.13 -8.49
N ARG A 2 1.89 12.84 -8.55
CA ARG A 2 0.90 11.78 -8.81
C ARG A 2 0.18 11.36 -7.54
N VAL A 3 -1.14 11.16 -7.61
CA VAL A 3 -1.90 10.58 -6.50
C VAL A 3 -1.99 9.07 -6.69
N LEU A 4 -1.51 8.32 -5.70
CA LEU A 4 -1.50 6.86 -5.72
C LEU A 4 -2.48 6.29 -4.70
N LEU A 5 -3.11 5.18 -5.05
CA LEU A 5 -3.95 4.39 -4.15
C LEU A 5 -3.27 3.08 -3.79
N GLY A 6 -3.08 2.82 -2.51
CA GLY A 6 -2.67 1.53 -1.97
C GLY A 6 -3.89 0.67 -1.65
N VAL A 7 -3.80 -0.63 -1.94
CA VAL A 7 -4.88 -1.60 -1.72
C VAL A 7 -4.32 -2.85 -1.07
N ASP A 8 -4.84 -3.19 0.10
CA ASP A 8 -4.61 -4.45 0.82
C ASP A 8 -5.86 -5.32 0.70
N PHE A 9 -5.73 -6.47 0.04
CA PHE A 9 -6.85 -7.34 -0.28
C PHE A 9 -7.09 -8.39 0.83
N GLY A 10 -8.25 -8.30 1.48
CA GLY A 10 -8.75 -9.33 2.37
C GLY A 10 -10.09 -9.91 1.93
N LEU A 11 -10.34 -11.18 2.26
CA LEU A 11 -11.58 -11.90 1.91
C LEU A 11 -12.85 -11.33 2.56
N LYS A 12 -12.71 -10.51 3.60
CA LYS A 12 -13.84 -9.85 4.30
C LYS A 12 -13.86 -8.35 4.06
N ARG A 13 -12.69 -7.72 4.11
CA ARG A 13 -12.51 -6.27 4.06
C ARG A 13 -11.28 -5.97 3.23
N VAL A 14 -11.28 -4.82 2.58
CA VAL A 14 -10.18 -4.29 1.77
C VAL A 14 -9.69 -3.01 2.43
N GLY A 15 -8.40 -2.94 2.72
CA GLY A 15 -7.73 -1.75 3.22
C GLY A 15 -7.32 -0.85 2.06
N LEU A 16 -7.49 0.47 2.22
CA LEU A 16 -7.16 1.47 1.22
C LEU A 16 -6.29 2.56 1.84
N ALA A 17 -5.28 3.01 1.10
CA ALA A 17 -4.39 4.10 1.48
C ALA A 17 -4.18 5.09 0.31
N LEU A 18 -3.84 6.34 0.61
CA LEU A 18 -3.52 7.35 -0.39
C LEU A 18 -2.12 7.90 -0.19
N ALA A 19 -1.45 8.24 -1.28
CA ALA A 19 -0.23 9.04 -1.26
C ALA A 19 -0.37 10.20 -2.23
N ARG A 20 -0.07 11.41 -1.75
CA ARG A 20 -0.04 12.66 -2.53
C ARG A 20 1.38 13.23 -2.52
N GLY A 21 2.36 12.40 -2.86
CA GLY A 21 3.78 12.69 -2.68
C GLY A 21 4.53 11.46 -2.18
N GLU A 22 5.46 11.65 -1.26
CA GLU A 22 6.36 10.60 -0.76
C GLU A 22 5.78 9.78 0.41
N LEU A 23 4.72 10.28 1.06
CA LEU A 23 4.14 9.62 2.24
C LEU A 23 2.78 8.99 1.93
N ALA A 24 2.64 7.73 2.31
CA ALA A 24 1.40 6.97 2.26
C ALA A 24 0.63 7.05 3.58
N GLU A 25 -0.66 7.32 3.49
CA GLU A 25 -1.55 7.44 4.65
C GLU A 25 -2.76 6.50 4.54
N PRO A 26 -3.19 5.86 5.64
CA PRO A 26 -4.44 5.11 5.67
C PRO A 26 -5.63 5.98 5.26
N TRP A 27 -6.48 5.45 4.37
CA TRP A 27 -7.63 6.20 3.88
C TRP A 27 -8.95 5.59 4.35
N LYS A 28 -9.21 4.33 4.03
CA LYS A 28 -10.48 3.66 4.35
C LYS A 28 -10.27 2.16 4.52
N VAL A 29 -11.20 1.53 5.24
CA VAL A 29 -11.40 0.07 5.17
C VAL A 29 -12.84 -0.15 4.76
N VAL A 30 -13.05 -0.97 3.73
CA VAL A 30 -14.35 -1.20 3.11
C VAL A 30 -14.65 -2.68 3.03
N GLU A 31 -15.93 -3.05 3.06
CA GLU A 31 -16.34 -4.43 2.81
C GLU A 31 -15.96 -4.83 1.38
N LEU A 32 -15.48 -6.07 1.20
CA LEU A 32 -15.03 -6.57 -0.11
C LEU A 32 -16.07 -6.32 -1.23
N LYS A 33 -17.34 -6.62 -0.96
CA LYS A 33 -18.45 -6.43 -1.91
C LYS A 33 -18.65 -4.98 -2.39
N LYS A 34 -18.18 -3.99 -1.62
CA LYS A 34 -18.29 -2.56 -1.93
C LYS A 34 -16.98 -1.98 -2.47
N ALA A 35 -15.87 -2.71 -2.36
CA ALA A 35 -14.53 -2.17 -2.55
C ALA A 35 -14.32 -1.59 -3.95
N VAL A 36 -14.64 -2.35 -5.01
CA VAL A 36 -14.49 -1.87 -6.40
C VAL A 36 -15.29 -0.59 -6.66
N GLY A 37 -16.52 -0.49 -6.13
CA GLY A 37 -17.35 0.69 -6.27
C GLY A 37 -16.85 1.90 -5.48
N GLU A 38 -16.33 1.69 -4.26
CA GLU A 38 -15.71 2.74 -3.44
C GLU A 38 -14.40 3.23 -4.06
N ILE A 39 -13.59 2.33 -4.62
CA ILE A 39 -12.36 2.68 -5.35
C ILE A 39 -12.70 3.53 -6.56
N ALA A 40 -13.71 3.16 -7.35
CA ALA A 40 -14.13 3.95 -8.50
C ALA A 40 -14.61 5.36 -8.12
N ARG A 41 -15.45 5.48 -7.08
CA ARG A 41 -15.85 6.81 -6.55
C ARG A 41 -14.66 7.60 -6.01
N GLY A 42 -13.69 6.90 -5.43
CA GLY A 42 -12.45 7.46 -4.93
C GLY A 42 -11.55 8.00 -6.02
N ALA A 43 -11.44 7.27 -7.13
CA ALA A 43 -10.53 7.59 -8.22
C ALA A 43 -10.78 9.00 -8.76
N ASP A 44 -12.04 9.31 -9.08
CA ASP A 44 -12.42 10.62 -9.60
C ASP A 44 -12.28 11.71 -8.53
N ARG A 45 -12.77 11.45 -7.31
CA ARG A 45 -12.81 12.48 -6.24
C ARG A 45 -11.42 12.87 -5.75
N GLU A 46 -10.54 11.88 -5.59
CA GLU A 46 -9.22 12.09 -5.02
C GLU A 46 -8.16 12.40 -6.08
N GLY A 47 -8.48 12.22 -7.37
CA GLY A 47 -7.58 12.41 -8.50
C GLY A 47 -6.55 11.28 -8.64
N ILE A 48 -6.95 10.04 -8.38
CA ILE A 48 -6.05 8.86 -8.37
C ILE A 48 -5.57 8.57 -9.79
N GLU A 49 -4.26 8.43 -9.96
CA GLU A 49 -3.63 8.20 -11.27
C GLU A 49 -3.12 6.77 -11.45
N ALA A 50 -2.87 6.05 -10.35
CA ALA A 50 -2.51 4.64 -10.39
C ALA A 50 -2.84 3.93 -9.07
N ILE A 51 -2.96 2.61 -9.14
CA ILE A 51 -3.33 1.75 -8.03
C ILE A 51 -2.22 0.74 -7.78
N VAL A 52 -1.84 0.57 -6.51
CA VAL A 52 -0.84 -0.38 -6.04
C VAL A 52 -1.56 -1.39 -5.16
N VAL A 53 -1.52 -2.66 -5.58
CA VAL A 53 -2.17 -3.77 -4.87
C VAL A 53 -1.09 -4.61 -4.22
N GLY A 54 -1.18 -4.81 -2.92
CA GLY A 54 -0.30 -5.74 -2.24
C GLY A 54 -0.58 -7.17 -2.67
N LEU A 55 0.47 -7.94 -2.90
CA LEU A 55 0.41 -9.32 -3.37
C LEU A 55 1.24 -10.21 -2.46
N SER A 56 0.55 -11.07 -1.71
CA SER A 56 1.17 -12.14 -0.92
C SER A 56 1.42 -13.39 -1.75
N GLU A 57 2.52 -14.09 -1.46
CA GLU A 57 2.78 -15.41 -2.02
C GLU A 57 1.81 -16.46 -1.44
N GLY A 58 1.31 -17.37 -2.27
CA GLY A 58 0.49 -18.50 -1.85
C GLY A 58 -0.99 -18.41 -2.23
N ALA A 59 -1.86 -19.01 -1.41
CA ALA A 59 -3.24 -19.36 -1.78
C ALA A 59 -4.12 -18.16 -2.19
N MET A 60 -3.81 -16.96 -1.70
CA MET A 60 -4.60 -15.74 -1.97
C MET A 60 -4.17 -15.00 -3.25
N ALA A 61 -2.99 -15.29 -3.80
CA ALA A 61 -2.43 -14.55 -4.94
C ALA A 61 -3.38 -14.50 -6.15
N ARG A 62 -4.09 -15.61 -6.43
CA ARG A 62 -5.07 -15.67 -7.51
C ARG A 62 -6.25 -14.73 -7.27
N ALA A 63 -6.84 -14.77 -6.06
CA ALA A 63 -7.98 -13.93 -5.71
C ALA A 63 -7.61 -12.45 -5.73
N THR A 64 -6.41 -12.09 -5.23
CA THR A 64 -5.88 -10.72 -5.30
C THR A 64 -5.75 -10.25 -6.75
N ARG A 65 -5.22 -11.08 -7.65
CA ARG A 65 -5.10 -10.74 -9.08
C ARG A 65 -6.45 -10.60 -9.77
N GLU A 66 -7.42 -11.46 -9.45
CA GLU A 66 -8.79 -11.34 -9.97
C GLU A 66 -9.44 -10.03 -9.51
N PHE A 67 -9.31 -9.69 -8.22
CA PHE A 67 -9.80 -8.42 -7.67
C PHE A 67 -9.13 -7.20 -8.32
N ALA A 68 -7.81 -7.23 -8.52
CA ALA A 68 -7.06 -6.18 -9.21
C ALA A 68 -7.54 -5.98 -10.66
N ARG A 69 -7.88 -7.07 -11.37
CA ARG A 69 -8.47 -6.98 -12.72
C ARG A 69 -9.85 -6.33 -12.68
N ASP A 70 -10.68 -6.63 -11.69
CA ASP A 70 -12.01 -6.03 -11.57
C ASP A 70 -11.93 -4.53 -11.26
N ILE A 71 -10.98 -4.11 -10.43
CA ILE A 71 -10.64 -2.70 -10.24
C ILE A 71 -10.25 -2.06 -11.57
N ASN A 72 -9.25 -2.62 -12.26
CA ASN A 72 -8.75 -2.07 -13.52
C ASN A 72 -9.86 -1.93 -14.58
N LYS A 73 -10.71 -2.94 -14.74
CA LYS A 73 -11.88 -2.87 -15.64
C LYS A 73 -12.85 -1.75 -15.28
N LYS A 74 -13.01 -1.46 -13.98
CA LYS A 74 -13.96 -0.45 -13.52
C LYS A 74 -13.43 0.97 -13.65
N VAL A 75 -12.15 1.20 -13.37
CA VAL A 75 -11.56 2.55 -13.33
C VAL A 75 -10.67 2.89 -14.52
N GLY A 76 -10.19 1.91 -15.27
CA GLY A 76 -9.27 2.12 -16.41
C GLY A 76 -7.86 2.58 -16.01
N LEU A 77 -7.53 2.65 -14.73
CA LEU A 77 -6.23 3.11 -14.23
C LEU A 77 -5.18 2.00 -14.23
N PRO A 78 -3.89 2.32 -14.43
CA PRO A 78 -2.79 1.38 -14.24
C PRO A 78 -2.81 0.74 -12.85
N VAL A 79 -2.61 -0.58 -12.82
CA VAL A 79 -2.51 -1.36 -11.58
C VAL A 79 -1.14 -1.99 -11.49
N PHE A 80 -0.44 -1.75 -10.38
CA PHE A 80 0.84 -2.34 -10.04
C PHE A 80 0.68 -3.29 -8.86
N PHE A 81 1.57 -4.28 -8.78
CA PHE A 81 1.65 -5.16 -7.62
C PHE A 81 2.91 -4.85 -6.81
N GLN A 82 2.78 -4.89 -5.50
CA GLN A 82 3.89 -4.79 -4.55
C GLN A 82 3.90 -6.06 -3.70
N ASP A 83 5.07 -6.69 -3.59
CA ASP A 83 5.22 -7.91 -2.78
C ASP A 83 4.95 -7.59 -1.29
N GLU A 84 4.02 -8.31 -0.68
CA GLU A 84 3.60 -8.17 0.72
C GLU A 84 4.44 -9.04 1.66
N THR A 85 5.75 -9.15 1.44
CA THR A 85 6.66 -9.94 2.30
C THR A 85 6.90 -9.32 3.69
N LEU A 86 6.07 -8.37 4.13
CA LEU A 86 6.00 -7.95 5.53
C LEU A 86 5.11 -8.92 6.29
N SER A 87 5.72 -9.70 7.19
CA SER A 87 4.97 -10.57 8.07
C SER A 87 4.02 -9.74 8.94
N SER A 88 2.83 -10.28 9.22
CA SER A 88 1.92 -9.72 10.23
C SER A 88 2.62 -9.42 11.57
N GLN A 89 3.75 -10.09 11.84
CA GLN A 89 4.62 -9.89 13.00
C GLN A 89 5.43 -8.59 12.93
N GLU A 90 6.15 -8.32 11.86
CA GLU A 90 6.92 -7.07 11.70
C GLU A 90 6.03 -5.83 11.75
N MET A 91 4.83 -5.94 11.17
CA MET A 91 3.84 -4.88 11.24
C MET A 91 3.33 -4.68 12.67
N LYS A 92 3.06 -5.78 13.41
CA LYS A 92 2.72 -5.71 14.84
C LYS A 92 3.86 -5.10 15.67
N GLU A 93 5.12 -5.36 15.33
CA GLU A 93 6.31 -4.81 15.98
C GLU A 93 6.41 -3.29 15.77
N LYS A 94 6.29 -2.80 14.52
CA LYS A 94 6.24 -1.36 14.21
C LYS A 94 5.06 -0.67 14.93
N LEU A 95 3.90 -1.31 14.98
CA LEU A 95 2.70 -0.77 15.66
C LEU A 95 2.82 -0.77 17.19
N ARG A 96 3.64 -1.64 17.79
CA ARG A 96 3.96 -1.58 19.23
C ARG A 96 4.70 -0.30 19.60
N GLN A 97 5.38 0.36 18.67
CA GLN A 97 6.03 1.64 18.91
C GLN A 97 5.04 2.81 18.90
N LEU A 98 3.81 2.62 18.41
CA LEU A 98 2.76 3.65 18.42
C LEU A 98 2.02 3.72 19.77
N PRO A 99 1.45 4.88 20.15
CA PRO A 99 0.65 5.04 21.38
C PRO A 99 -0.59 4.12 21.41
N LEU A 100 -0.96 3.60 22.60
CA LEU A 100 -2.08 2.64 22.78
C LEU A 100 -3.42 3.07 22.16
N LYS A 101 -3.75 4.37 22.16
CA LYS A 101 -4.95 4.92 21.51
C LYS A 101 -4.96 4.67 19.99
N LYS A 102 -3.78 4.62 19.37
CA LYS A 102 -3.58 4.31 17.95
C LYS A 102 -3.30 2.81 17.71
N ARG A 103 -3.59 1.88 18.64
CA ARG A 103 -3.28 0.44 18.44
C ARG A 103 -4.49 -0.42 18.04
N ARG A 104 -5.67 -0.23 18.66
CA ARG A 104 -6.81 -1.19 18.54
C ARG A 104 -7.58 -1.13 17.20
N GLY A 105 -7.59 0.01 16.52
CA GLY A 105 -8.16 0.13 15.15
C GLY A 105 -7.10 0.13 14.05
N ALA A 106 -5.86 0.44 14.41
CA ALA A 106 -4.76 0.71 13.50
C ALA A 106 -4.29 -0.50 12.68
N ILE A 107 -4.32 -1.69 13.26
CA ILE A 107 -3.73 -2.89 12.64
C ILE A 107 -4.31 -3.13 11.24
N ASP A 108 -5.63 -3.01 11.07
CA ASP A 108 -6.28 -3.19 9.76
C ASP A 108 -6.11 -1.98 8.82
N HIS A 109 -5.86 -0.78 9.38
CA HIS A 109 -5.77 0.45 8.59
C HIS A 109 -4.38 0.69 8.00
N TYR A 110 -3.32 0.18 8.64
CA TYR A 110 -1.95 0.54 8.23
C TYR A 110 -1.34 -0.38 7.18
N VAL A 111 -1.87 -1.57 6.93
CA VAL A 111 -1.26 -2.51 5.95
C VAL A 111 -1.23 -1.91 4.56
N ALA A 112 -2.37 -1.41 4.05
CA ALA A 112 -2.43 -0.75 2.75
C ALA A 112 -1.48 0.44 2.63
N ALA A 113 -1.26 1.18 3.72
CA ALA A 113 -0.32 2.31 3.74
C ALA A 113 1.13 1.84 3.72
N ALA A 114 1.48 0.77 4.44
CA ALA A 114 2.81 0.18 4.40
C ALA A 114 3.15 -0.37 3.01
N VAL A 115 2.24 -1.13 2.40
CA VAL A 115 2.39 -1.62 1.02
C VAL A 115 2.63 -0.47 0.04
N LEU A 116 1.84 0.60 0.17
CA LEU A 116 2.00 1.76 -0.69
C LEU A 116 3.32 2.50 -0.43
N GLN A 117 3.73 2.62 0.83
CA GLN A 117 4.99 3.25 1.20
C GLN A 117 6.18 2.47 0.63
N ASP A 118 6.20 1.16 0.77
CA ASP A 118 7.28 0.31 0.25
C ASP A 118 7.39 0.42 -1.29
N PHE A 119 6.25 0.54 -1.98
CA PHE A 119 6.23 0.79 -3.43
C PHE A 119 6.78 2.18 -3.81
N ILE A 120 6.49 3.21 -3.02
CA ILE A 120 7.01 4.56 -3.24
C ILE A 120 8.52 4.58 -2.99
N ASP A 121 8.96 4.00 -1.87
CA ASP A 121 10.36 3.98 -1.44
C ASP A 121 11.25 3.23 -2.44
N SER A 122 10.79 2.09 -2.95
CA SER A 122 11.51 1.30 -3.96
C SER A 122 11.66 2.01 -5.32
N ARG A 123 10.81 3.00 -5.60
CA ARG A 123 10.89 3.83 -6.82
C ARG A 123 11.62 5.15 -6.59
N SER A 124 11.63 5.66 -5.36
CA SER A 124 12.40 6.83 -4.97
C SER A 124 13.88 6.50 -4.78
N SER A 125 14.24 5.23 -4.58
CA SER A 125 15.62 4.78 -4.48
C SER A 125 16.33 4.72 -5.84
N SER A 126 16.41 5.85 -6.53
CA SER A 126 17.64 6.24 -7.21
C SER A 126 18.61 6.79 -6.14
N ARG A 127 19.01 5.95 -5.17
CA ARG A 127 20.12 6.30 -4.28
C ARG A 127 21.40 5.82 -4.95
N PRO A 128 22.39 6.70 -5.21
CA PRO A 128 23.74 6.23 -5.50
C PRO A 128 24.20 5.41 -4.30
N THR A 129 24.68 4.20 -4.53
CA THR A 129 25.43 3.42 -3.56
C THR A 129 26.71 4.20 -3.22
N GLY A 130 26.64 5.02 -2.18
CA GLY A 130 27.75 5.82 -1.68
C GLY A 130 27.80 5.74 -0.16
N VAL A 131 28.51 4.73 0.33
CA VAL A 131 28.98 4.56 1.72
C VAL A 131 30.35 3.89 1.52
N SER A 132 31.52 4.40 1.91
CA SER A 132 31.90 5.43 2.90
C SER A 132 33.23 6.07 2.51
N HIS A 133 33.46 7.26 3.08
CA HIS A 133 34.78 7.83 3.34
C HIS A 133 35.81 6.79 3.84
N SER A 134 36.98 6.81 3.22
CA SER A 134 38.25 6.61 3.91
C SER A 134 39.18 7.75 3.50
N THR A 135 39.00 8.89 4.15
CA THR A 135 40.07 9.88 4.29
C THR A 135 40.82 9.49 5.56
N LEU A 136 42.00 8.93 5.38
CA LEU A 136 43.11 9.12 6.29
C LEU A 136 44.26 9.57 5.39
N ASP A 137 44.50 10.87 5.42
CA ASP A 137 45.77 11.46 5.01
C ASP A 137 46.85 11.04 6.02
N GLU A 138 47.92 10.45 5.50
CA GLU A 138 49.35 10.43 5.91
C GLU A 138 50.04 9.10 5.54
#